data_AF-A0A5Q4ZGU0-F1
#
_entry.id   AF-A0A5Q4ZGU0-F1
#
_cell.length_a   1.000
_cell.length_b   1.000
_cell.length_c   1.000
_cell.angle_alpha   90.00
_cell.angle_beta   90.00
_cell.angle_gamma   90.00
#
_symmetry.space_group_name_H-M   'P 1'
#
loop_
_entity.id
_entity.type
_entity.pdbx_description
1 polymer ?
#
loop_
_entity_poly.entity_id
_entity_poly.type
_entity_poly.pdbx_seq_one_letter_code
_entity_poly.pdbx_strand_id
1 'polypeptide(L)'
;MPTLRYFLELTSAQRATASSLTANGTPEAQCYVLGASGEIVRAVELKPLFATGALAAGETVRAQLASVGRSELEFALRHATGDWSEMTADEQARNMIAIEQGGAVLSRFELRANHSVYVMTNPQRSATTIVAGVSRPAEFD
;
A
#
# COMPACT_ATOMS: atom_id res chain seq x y z
N MET A 1 18.73 9.89 -13.08
CA MET A 1 17.85 10.71 -12.24
C MET A 1 17.47 9.91 -11.00
N PRO A 2 17.35 10.53 -9.82
CA PRO A 2 16.94 9.80 -8.63
C PRO A 2 15.49 9.32 -8.76
N THR A 3 15.18 8.15 -8.21
CA THR A 3 13.82 7.58 -8.23
C THR A 3 13.36 7.18 -6.84
N LEU A 4 12.09 7.40 -6.52
CA LEU A 4 11.48 6.94 -5.28
C LEU A 4 10.97 5.50 -5.44
N ARG A 5 11.19 4.66 -4.43
CA ARG A 5 10.75 3.25 -4.40
C ARG A 5 10.22 2.87 -3.02
N TYR A 6 9.20 2.01 -2.97
CA TYR A 6 8.80 1.33 -1.74
C TYR A 6 9.84 0.28 -1.35
N PHE A 7 9.91 -0.08 -0.06
CA PHE A 7 10.81 -1.12 0.43
C PHE A 7 10.68 -2.45 -0.35
N LEU A 8 9.46 -2.84 -0.72
CA LEU A 8 9.18 -4.07 -1.44
C LEU A 8 9.69 -4.05 -2.89
N GLU A 9 9.90 -2.88 -3.46
CA GLU A 9 10.45 -2.74 -4.81
C GLU A 9 11.99 -2.79 -4.82
N LEU A 10 12.62 -2.79 -3.64
CA LEU A 10 14.06 -2.89 -3.50
C LEU A 10 14.56 -4.32 -3.76
N THR A 11 15.74 -4.41 -4.37
CA THR A 11 16.52 -5.66 -4.47
C THR A 11 16.93 -6.17 -3.09
N SER A 12 17.32 -7.45 -2.99
CA SER A 12 17.78 -8.02 -1.71
C SER A 12 18.96 -7.26 -1.09
N ALA A 13 19.91 -6.81 -1.91
CA ALA A 13 21.05 -6.01 -1.46
C ALA A 13 20.60 -4.64 -0.92
N GLN A 14 19.71 -3.96 -1.65
CA GLN A 14 19.13 -2.69 -1.20
C GLN A 14 18.30 -2.85 0.08
N ARG A 15 17.52 -3.92 0.23
CA ARG A 15 16.77 -4.19 1.46
C ARG A 15 17.67 -4.36 2.67
N ALA A 16 18.79 -5.07 2.52
CA ALA A 16 19.78 -5.19 3.59
C ALA A 16 20.35 -3.81 4.00
N THR A 17 20.65 -2.96 3.03
CA THR A 17 21.05 -1.57 3.28
C THR A 17 19.94 -0.78 3.98
N ALA A 18 18.70 -0.85 3.47
CA ALA A 18 17.54 -0.16 4.04
C ALA A 18 17.30 -0.54 5.51
N SER A 19 17.36 -1.83 5.86
CA SER A 19 17.21 -2.30 7.23
C SER A 19 18.32 -1.79 8.16
N SER A 20 19.54 -1.59 7.64
CA SER A 20 20.64 -1.02 8.43
C SER A 20 20.50 0.50 8.69
N LEU A 21 19.73 1.20 7.85
CA LEU A 21 19.47 2.64 7.98
C LEU A 21 18.38 2.94 9.02
N THR A 22 17.53 1.95 9.34
CA THR A 22 16.43 2.09 10.29
C THR A 22 16.82 1.52 11.64
N ALA A 23 17.58 2.28 12.44
CA ALA A 23 18.12 1.81 13.72
C ALA A 23 17.06 1.32 14.75
N ASN A 24 15.78 1.71 14.61
CA ASN A 24 14.66 1.32 15.49
C ASN A 24 13.29 1.24 14.76
N GLY A 25 13.27 1.13 13.43
CA GLY A 25 12.06 1.36 12.62
C GLY A 25 11.58 0.17 11.79
N THR A 26 10.36 0.29 11.27
CA THR A 26 9.77 -0.56 10.21
C THR A 26 10.23 -0.03 8.84
N PRO A 27 11.24 -0.63 8.18
CA PRO A 27 11.72 -0.16 6.89
C PRO A 27 10.64 -0.18 5.79
N GLU A 28 9.61 -1.01 5.95
CA GLU A 28 8.42 -1.03 5.11
C GLU A 28 7.59 0.27 5.19
N ALA A 29 7.65 1.00 6.31
CA ALA A 29 6.98 2.29 6.50
C ALA A 29 7.76 3.46 5.87
N GLN A 30 8.70 3.17 4.99
CA GLN A 30 9.55 4.16 4.33
C GLN A 30 9.58 3.94 2.82
N CYS A 31 9.75 5.05 2.10
CA CYS A 31 10.21 5.05 0.72
C CYS A 31 11.70 5.38 0.67
N TYR A 32 12.38 4.88 -0.36
CA TYR A 32 13.82 5.03 -0.52
C TYR A 32 14.12 5.77 -1.82
N VAL A 33 14.94 6.80 -1.72
CA VAL A 33 15.48 7.51 -2.88
C VAL A 33 16.70 6.77 -3.38
N LEU A 34 16.61 6.23 -4.59
CA LEU A 34 17.73 5.60 -5.27
C LEU A 34 18.48 6.64 -6.09
N GLY A 35 19.81 6.59 -6.02
CA GLY A 35 20.70 7.40 -6.85
C GLY A 35 20.92 6.79 -8.23
N ALA A 36 21.78 7.41 -9.04
CA ALA A 36 21.95 7.04 -10.44
C ALA A 36 22.55 5.64 -10.64
N SER A 37 23.31 5.14 -9.66
CA SER A 37 23.87 3.78 -9.66
C SER A 37 23.01 2.76 -8.90
N GLY A 38 21.80 3.14 -8.46
CA GLY A 38 20.89 2.26 -7.73
C GLY A 38 21.20 2.12 -6.24
N GLU A 39 22.15 2.88 -5.71
CA GLU A 39 22.43 3.00 -4.29
C GLU A 39 21.30 3.71 -3.55
N ILE A 40 21.03 3.32 -2.31
CA ILE A 40 20.09 4.05 -1.45
C ILE A 40 20.78 5.32 -0.95
N VAL A 41 20.23 6.47 -1.31
CA VAL A 41 20.75 7.79 -0.92
C VAL A 41 20.07 8.29 0.35
N ARG A 42 18.77 8.02 0.49
CA ARG A 42 17.95 8.54 1.59
C ARG A 42 16.71 7.68 1.82
N ALA A 43 16.32 7.53 3.08
CA ALA A 43 15.00 7.05 3.48
C ALA A 43 14.04 8.21 3.75
N VAL A 44 12.78 8.06 3.36
CA VAL A 44 11.69 9.04 3.53
C VAL A 44 10.54 8.33 4.23
N GLU A 45 10.14 8.84 5.38
CA GLU A 45 9.01 8.31 6.14
C GLU A 45 7.70 8.49 5.37
N LEU A 46 6.90 7.42 5.30
CA LEU A 46 5.54 7.48 4.78
C LEU A 46 4.61 7.98 5.88
N LYS A 47 3.85 9.04 5.58
CA LYS A 47 2.86 9.61 6.50
C LYS A 47 1.44 9.18 6.08
N PRO A 48 0.76 8.33 6.86
CA PRO A 48 -0.63 7.98 6.60
C PRO A 48 -1.55 9.21 6.65
N LEU A 49 -2.49 9.29 5.72
CA LEU A 49 -3.56 10.29 5.69
C LEU A 49 -4.66 9.98 6.72
N PHE A 50 -4.80 8.71 7.12
CA PHE A 50 -5.78 8.22 8.09
C PHE A 50 -5.29 6.93 8.76
N ALA A 51 -5.90 6.57 9.89
CA ALA A 51 -5.61 5.31 10.58
C ALA A 51 -6.28 4.12 9.88
N THR A 52 -5.57 3.00 9.71
CA THR A 52 -6.10 1.80 9.05
C THR A 52 -6.76 0.80 10.02
N GLY A 53 -6.46 0.91 11.32
CA GLY A 53 -6.87 -0.11 12.28
C GLY A 53 -6.26 -1.47 11.98
N ALA A 54 -6.96 -2.55 12.35
CA ALA A 54 -6.47 -3.91 12.14
C ALA A 54 -6.55 -4.32 10.66
N LEU A 55 -5.44 -4.82 10.11
CA LEU A 55 -5.42 -5.35 8.74
C LEU A 55 -5.98 -6.77 8.71
N ALA A 56 -6.96 -7.02 7.83
CA ALA A 56 -7.60 -8.30 7.63
C ALA A 56 -7.46 -8.72 6.16
N ALA A 57 -6.64 -9.74 5.91
CA ALA A 57 -6.56 -10.44 4.63
C ALA A 57 -6.84 -11.93 4.85
N GLY A 58 -7.57 -12.58 3.94
CA GLY A 58 -7.74 -14.03 3.97
C GLY A 58 -6.45 -14.78 3.62
N GLU A 59 -6.31 -16.02 4.05
CA GLU A 59 -5.13 -16.85 3.69
C GLU A 59 -5.00 -17.04 2.18
N THR A 60 -6.12 -17.28 1.48
CA THR A 60 -6.18 -17.35 0.02
C THR A 60 -5.69 -16.05 -0.63
N VAL A 61 -6.07 -14.89 -0.09
CA VAL A 61 -5.63 -13.59 -0.58
C VAL A 61 -4.12 -13.46 -0.40
N ARG A 62 -3.60 -13.75 0.79
CA ARG A 62 -2.15 -13.73 1.07
C ARG A 62 -1.37 -14.65 0.13
N ALA A 63 -1.83 -15.88 -0.08
CA ALA A 63 -1.20 -16.83 -0.98
C ALA A 63 -1.20 -16.32 -2.44
N GLN A 64 -2.30 -15.71 -2.88
CA GLN A 64 -2.40 -15.11 -4.20
C GLN A 64 -1.41 -13.94 -4.39
N LEU A 65 -1.30 -13.05 -3.40
CA LEU A 65 -0.33 -11.95 -3.44
C LEU A 65 1.11 -12.48 -3.45
N ALA A 66 1.42 -13.44 -2.56
CA ALA A 66 2.75 -14.04 -2.47
C ALA A 66 3.17 -14.74 -3.78
N SER A 67 2.23 -15.34 -4.51
CA SER A 67 2.51 -15.99 -5.81
C SER A 67 3.07 -15.06 -6.88
N VAL A 68 2.88 -13.74 -6.72
CA VAL A 68 3.42 -12.70 -7.58
C VAL A 68 4.46 -11.81 -6.88
N GLY A 69 4.96 -12.25 -5.72
CA GLY A 69 5.98 -11.53 -4.95
C GLY A 69 5.49 -10.24 -4.29
N ARG A 70 4.17 -10.09 -4.12
CA ARG A 70 3.52 -8.92 -3.48
C ARG A 70 3.03 -9.31 -2.09
N SER A 71 2.76 -8.32 -1.23
CA SER A 71 2.22 -8.56 0.12
C SER A 71 1.03 -7.65 0.42
N GLU A 72 0.19 -8.03 1.37
CA GLU A 72 -0.95 -7.21 1.80
C GLU A 72 -0.50 -5.87 2.42
N LEU A 73 0.67 -5.85 3.06
CA LEU A 73 1.23 -4.65 3.67
C LEU A 73 1.54 -3.58 2.62
N GLU A 74 1.97 -4.00 1.43
CA GLU A 74 2.17 -3.09 0.29
C GLU A 74 0.92 -2.25 0.00
N PHE A 75 -0.20 -2.94 -0.19
CA PHE A 75 -1.45 -2.31 -0.58
C PHE A 75 -2.08 -1.53 0.58
N ALA A 76 -1.91 -2.00 1.81
CA ALA A 76 -2.31 -1.26 3.01
C ALA A 76 -1.55 0.07 3.16
N LEU A 77 -0.23 0.07 2.92
CA LEU A 77 0.59 1.27 2.97
C LEU A 77 0.17 2.27 1.90
N ARG A 78 0.07 1.83 0.63
CA ARG A 78 -0.38 2.67 -0.49
C ARG A 78 -1.77 3.25 -0.25
N HIS A 79 -2.69 2.43 0.27
CA HIS A 79 -4.03 2.85 0.65
C HIS A 79 -4.01 3.98 1.69
N ALA A 80 -3.23 3.80 2.76
CA ALA A 80 -3.16 4.73 3.88
C ALA A 80 -2.45 6.04 3.53
N THR A 81 -1.45 6.01 2.65
CA THR A 81 -0.62 7.18 2.29
C THR A 81 -1.18 7.97 1.12
N GLY A 82 -2.28 7.53 0.52
CA GLY A 82 -2.90 8.21 -0.62
C GLY A 82 -2.23 7.94 -1.95
N ASP A 83 -1.38 6.90 -2.06
CA ASP A 83 -0.92 6.43 -3.36
C ASP A 83 -2.05 5.66 -4.06
N TRP A 84 -3.00 6.42 -4.59
CA TRP A 84 -4.15 5.95 -5.35
C TRP A 84 -3.95 6.19 -6.84
N SER A 85 -2.70 6.16 -7.30
CA SER A 85 -2.28 6.48 -8.68
C SER A 85 -2.98 5.64 -9.75
N GLU A 86 -3.52 4.47 -9.39
CA GLU A 86 -4.23 3.54 -10.27
C GLU A 86 -5.78 3.74 -10.26
N MET A 87 -6.26 4.70 -9.48
CA MET A 87 -7.67 5.08 -9.37
C MET A 87 -7.97 6.34 -10.20
N THR A 88 -9.21 6.47 -10.65
CA THR A 88 -9.68 7.69 -11.33
C THR A 88 -9.71 8.88 -10.38
N ALA A 89 -9.63 10.10 -10.94
CA ALA A 89 -9.68 11.34 -10.15
C ALA A 89 -10.94 11.42 -9.25
N ASP A 90 -12.10 10.98 -9.75
CA ASP A 90 -13.34 10.96 -8.99
C ASP A 90 -13.30 9.96 -7.83
N GLU A 91 -12.65 8.81 -8.01
CA GLU A 91 -12.47 7.84 -6.93
C GLU A 91 -11.51 8.35 -5.86
N GLN A 92 -10.42 9.01 -6.26
CA GLN A 92 -9.48 9.65 -5.34
C GLN A 92 -10.17 10.77 -4.53
N ALA A 93 -10.96 11.62 -5.20
CA ALA A 93 -11.72 12.67 -4.55
C ALA A 93 -12.75 12.10 -3.54
N ARG A 94 -13.42 11.00 -3.89
CA ARG A 94 -14.32 10.29 -2.96
C ARG A 94 -13.59 9.80 -1.71
N ASN A 95 -12.37 9.29 -1.84
CA ASN A 95 -11.57 8.90 -0.69
C ASN A 95 -11.20 10.11 0.19
N MET A 96 -10.82 11.24 -0.39
CA MET A 96 -10.55 12.47 0.37
C MET A 96 -11.79 12.94 1.15
N ILE A 97 -12.94 13.00 0.48
CA ILE A 97 -14.22 13.35 1.13
C ILE A 97 -14.54 12.37 2.26
N ALA A 98 -14.35 11.06 2.04
CA ALA A 98 -14.58 10.06 3.07
C ALA A 98 -13.62 10.19 4.26
N ILE A 99 -12.37 10.62 4.05
CA ILE A 99 -11.43 10.91 5.14
C ILE A 99 -11.92 12.10 5.96
N GLU A 100 -12.34 13.18 5.31
CA GLU A 100 -12.80 14.40 5.96
C GLU A 100 -14.15 14.24 6.68
N GLN A 101 -15.06 13.46 6.10
CA GLN A 101 -16.44 13.31 6.58
C GLN A 101 -16.68 12.02 7.38
N GLY A 102 -15.64 11.22 7.61
CA GLY A 102 -15.75 9.97 8.38
C GLY A 102 -16.47 8.83 7.65
N GLY A 103 -16.36 8.77 6.32
CA GLY A 103 -16.84 7.66 5.48
C GLY A 103 -15.79 6.54 5.31
N ALA A 104 -16.16 5.44 4.66
CA ALA A 104 -15.22 4.37 4.31
C ALA A 104 -14.25 4.82 3.21
N VAL A 105 -12.98 4.44 3.30
CA VAL A 105 -11.98 4.69 2.26
C VAL A 105 -11.82 3.40 1.46
N LEU A 106 -11.88 3.48 0.13
CA LEU A 106 -11.79 2.31 -0.75
C LEU A 106 -10.73 2.55 -1.82
N SER A 107 -9.74 1.68 -1.91
CA SER A 107 -8.73 1.69 -2.97
C SER A 107 -8.77 0.43 -3.82
N ARG A 108 -8.30 0.57 -5.06
CA ARG A 108 -8.12 -0.50 -6.03
C ARG A 108 -6.72 -0.42 -6.64
N PHE A 109 -6.06 -1.56 -6.72
CA PHE A 109 -4.73 -1.71 -7.31
C PHE A 109 -4.71 -2.90 -8.26
N GLU A 110 -3.93 -2.84 -9.33
CA GLU A 110 -3.71 -3.92 -10.27
C GLU A 110 -2.74 -4.95 -9.68
N LEU A 111 -3.08 -6.22 -9.85
CA LEU A 111 -2.24 -7.34 -9.41
C LEU A 111 -1.60 -8.06 -10.60
N ARG A 112 -2.42 -8.67 -11.46
CA ARG A 112 -2.01 -9.35 -12.69
C ARG A 112 -3.21 -9.60 -13.61
N ALA A 113 -3.01 -9.50 -14.91
CA ALA A 113 -4.05 -9.70 -15.92
C ALA A 113 -5.32 -8.87 -15.61
N ASN A 114 -6.42 -9.52 -15.26
CA ASN A 114 -7.69 -8.89 -14.90
C ASN A 114 -7.98 -8.88 -13.38
N HIS A 115 -7.02 -9.26 -12.53
CA HIS A 115 -7.19 -9.26 -11.08
C HIS A 115 -6.74 -7.94 -10.48
N SER A 116 -7.53 -7.44 -9.54
CA SER A 116 -7.22 -6.28 -8.70
C SER A 116 -7.15 -6.69 -7.23
N VAL A 117 -6.42 -5.90 -6.44
CA VAL A 117 -6.48 -5.86 -4.99
C VAL A 117 -7.40 -4.71 -4.61
N TYR A 118 -8.41 -4.99 -3.80
CA TYR A 118 -9.27 -3.97 -3.20
C TYR A 118 -8.95 -3.86 -1.72
N VAL A 119 -8.85 -2.63 -1.24
CA VAL A 119 -8.51 -2.31 0.15
C VAL A 119 -9.55 -1.35 0.68
N MET A 120 -10.26 -1.74 1.74
CA MET A 120 -11.29 -0.91 2.35
C MET A 120 -10.99 -0.70 3.83
N THR A 121 -10.84 0.54 4.26
CA THR A 121 -10.89 0.91 5.68
C THR A 121 -12.29 1.39 6.05
N ASN A 122 -12.87 0.79 7.09
CA ASN A 122 -14.21 1.11 7.54
C ASN A 122 -14.33 2.55 8.10
N PRO A 123 -15.55 3.13 8.18
CA PRO A 123 -15.77 4.50 8.67
C PRO A 123 -15.14 4.77 10.05
N GLN A 124 -15.20 3.78 10.95
CA GLN A 124 -14.65 3.88 12.32
C GLN A 124 -13.13 3.78 12.39
N ARG A 125 -12.43 3.55 11.26
CA ARG A 125 -10.98 3.38 11.19
C ARG A 125 -10.45 2.27 12.12
N SER A 126 -11.28 1.28 12.41
CA SER A 126 -10.95 0.18 13.32
C SER A 126 -10.43 -1.05 12.57
N ALA A 127 -10.74 -1.18 11.28
CA ALA A 127 -10.30 -2.30 10.47
C ALA A 127 -10.12 -1.91 8.99
N THR A 128 -9.17 -2.58 8.35
CA THR A 128 -8.93 -2.53 6.91
C THR A 128 -9.00 -3.93 6.33
N THR A 129 -9.92 -4.14 5.40
CA THR A 129 -10.13 -5.42 4.71
C THR A 129 -9.43 -5.42 3.36
N ILE A 130 -8.68 -6.48 3.07
CA ILE A 130 -7.90 -6.64 1.85
C ILE A 130 -8.34 -7.91 1.14
N VAL A 131 -8.75 -7.75 -0.10
CA VAL A 131 -9.29 -8.81 -0.96
C VAL A 131 -8.67 -8.71 -2.34
N ALA A 132 -8.56 -9.84 -3.05
CA ALA A 132 -8.06 -9.88 -4.41
C ALA A 132 -9.01 -10.69 -5.30
N GLY A 133 -9.31 -10.17 -6.49
CA GLY A 133 -10.30 -10.77 -7.38
C GLY A 133 -10.47 -10.02 -8.70
N VAL A 134 -11.33 -10.53 -9.57
CA VAL A 134 -11.61 -9.94 -10.89
C VAL A 134 -12.58 -8.76 -10.87
N SER A 135 -13.30 -8.59 -9.77
CA SER A 135 -14.28 -7.52 -9.58
C SER A 135 -14.28 -7.08 -8.12
N ARG A 136 -14.81 -5.87 -7.89
CA ARG A 136 -15.03 -5.35 -6.54
C ARG A 136 -16.00 -6.29 -5.81
N PRO A 137 -15.72 -6.67 -4.55
CA PRO A 137 -16.67 -7.44 -3.76
C PRO A 137 -17.90 -6.62 -3.39
N ALA A 138 -19.07 -7.25 -3.31
CA ALA A 138 -20.33 -6.57 -3.03
C ALA A 138 -20.39 -5.96 -1.62
N GLU A 139 -19.62 -6.50 -0.68
CA GLU A 139 -19.46 -5.95 0.67
C GLU A 139 -18.73 -4.59 0.69
N PHE A 140 -18.15 -4.16 -0.43
CA PHE A 140 -17.43 -2.90 -0.57
C PHE A 140 -18.25 -1.80 -1.27
N ASP A 141 -19.53 -2.04 -1.54
CA ASP A 141 -20.46 -1.06 -2.13
C ASP A 141 -21.10 -0.11 -1.11
#